data_AF-A0A4R7VN44-F1
#
_entry.id   AF-A0A4R7VN44-F1
#
_cell.length_a   1.000
_cell.length_b   1.000
_cell.length_c   1.000
_cell.angle_alpha   90.00
_cell.angle_beta   90.00
_cell.angle_gamma   90.00
#
_symmetry.space_group_name_H-M   'P 1'
#
loop_
_entity.id
_entity.type
_entity.pdbx_description
1 polymer ?
#
loop_
_entity_poly.entity_id
_entity_poly.type
_entity_poly.pdbx_seq_one_letter_code
_entity_poly.pdbx_strand_id
1 'polypeptide(L)'
;MGGELNQGSGPRSLSEIADSGAGAGGSFVYDEATLRALVQKWVELADHYNGSLRRTGLGAVAPPGNDFASEAMAGSANTSGTAYLRYLTENYWLCIKQAQLLQDTLDDYLGQEHHSVIAFTRSVDERPDEPAAQPGI
;
A
#
# COMPACT_ATOMS: atom_id res chain seq x y z
N MET A 1 54.18 -43.50 19.50
CA MET A 1 53.05 -43.95 20.32
C MET A 1 52.39 -42.68 20.87
N GLY A 2 51.23 -42.22 20.45
CA GLY A 2 50.23 -42.69 19.50
C GLY A 2 49.02 -41.76 19.62
N GLY A 3 48.31 -41.54 18.52
CA GLY A 3 46.90 -41.11 18.45
C GLY A 3 46.58 -39.68 18.91
N GLU A 4 45.62 -38.94 18.37
CA GLU A 4 44.66 -39.12 17.27
C GLU A 4 44.31 -37.69 16.81
N LEU A 5 44.41 -37.42 15.51
CA LEU A 5 43.84 -36.24 14.86
C LEU A 5 42.63 -36.71 14.06
N ASN A 6 41.46 -36.68 14.67
CA ASN A 6 40.14 -36.85 14.04
C ASN A 6 39.10 -36.43 15.11
N GLN A 7 38.04 -35.65 14.91
CA GLN A 7 37.14 -35.54 13.75
C GLN A 7 36.41 -34.18 13.81
N GLY A 8 36.01 -33.68 12.64
CA GLY A 8 34.62 -33.24 12.44
C GLY A 8 34.22 -31.82 12.88
N SER A 9 34.75 -30.79 12.22
CA SER A 9 33.97 -29.56 12.05
C SER A 9 32.98 -29.79 10.89
N GLY A 10 31.92 -30.53 11.17
CA GLY A 10 30.76 -30.62 10.28
C GLY A 10 30.01 -29.29 10.28
N PRO A 11 29.34 -28.89 9.17
CA PRO A 11 28.41 -27.77 9.20
C PRO A 11 27.37 -28.06 10.29
N ARG A 12 27.14 -27.08 11.17
CA ARG A 12 26.13 -27.17 12.24
C ARG A 12 24.84 -27.70 11.64
N SER A 13 24.30 -28.75 12.26
CA SER A 13 23.06 -29.35 11.79
C SER A 13 21.97 -28.28 11.75
N LEU A 14 21.24 -28.17 10.63
CA LEU A 14 20.11 -27.24 10.48
C LEU A 14 19.07 -27.40 11.60
N SER A 15 19.05 -28.54 12.28
CA SER A 15 18.22 -28.81 13.45
C SER A 15 18.62 -28.03 14.71
N GLU A 16 19.86 -27.58 14.87
CA GLU A 16 20.29 -26.74 16.01
C GLU A 16 20.05 -25.25 15.76
N ILE A 17 20.01 -24.82 14.49
CA ILE A 17 19.66 -23.44 14.11
C ILE A 17 18.13 -23.24 14.26
N ALA A 18 17.35 -24.30 14.13
CA ALA A 18 15.90 -24.26 14.24
C ALA A 18 15.40 -24.03 15.69
N ASP A 19 16.21 -24.30 16.72
CA ASP A 19 15.78 -24.22 18.12
C ASP A 19 16.05 -22.85 18.78
N SER A 20 16.93 -22.03 18.19
CA SER A 20 17.18 -20.65 18.68
C SER A 20 16.22 -19.60 18.08
N GLY A 21 15.32 -20.03 17.20
CA GLY A 21 14.37 -19.18 16.49
C GLY A 21 12.90 -19.48 16.78
N ALA A 22 12.59 -20.44 17.68
CA ALA A 22 11.27 -20.61 18.26
C ALA A 22 11.00 -19.51 19.32
N GLY A 23 11.34 -18.27 18.97
CA GLY A 23 10.95 -17.10 19.72
C GLY A 23 9.46 -16.93 19.57
N ALA A 24 8.73 -17.35 20.60
CA ALA A 24 7.39 -16.94 20.97
C ALA A 24 6.41 -16.78 19.80
N GLY A 25 5.43 -17.68 19.72
CA GLY A 25 4.13 -17.34 19.17
C GLY A 25 3.57 -16.14 19.93
N GLY A 26 4.01 -14.94 19.55
CA GLY A 26 3.48 -13.69 20.03
C GLY A 26 2.08 -13.62 19.48
N SER A 27 1.10 -13.88 20.34
CA SER A 27 -0.24 -13.36 20.10
C SER A 27 -0.06 -11.84 20.13
N PHE A 28 0.20 -11.25 18.97
CA PHE A 28 0.01 -9.83 18.76
C PHE A 28 -1.49 -9.62 18.88
N VAL A 29 -1.94 -9.45 20.12
CA VAL A 29 -3.27 -8.91 20.41
C VAL A 29 -3.17 -7.45 19.96
N TYR A 30 -3.44 -7.22 18.68
CA TYR A 30 -3.68 -5.88 18.20
C TYR A 30 -4.89 -5.37 18.96
N ASP A 31 -4.70 -4.34 19.78
CA ASP A 31 -5.84 -3.70 20.41
C ASP A 31 -6.72 -3.06 19.34
N GLU A 32 -8.02 -2.99 19.61
CA GLU A 32 -9.00 -2.43 18.68
C GLU A 32 -8.60 -1.04 18.16
N ALA A 33 -8.05 -0.18 19.02
CA ALA A 33 -7.66 1.17 18.61
C ALA A 33 -6.51 1.14 17.59
N THR A 34 -5.57 0.21 17.75
CA THR A 34 -4.52 -0.02 16.76
C THR A 34 -5.09 -0.50 15.42
N LEU A 35 -6.01 -1.46 15.42
CA LEU A 35 -6.64 -1.93 14.16
C LEU A 35 -7.41 -0.80 13.47
N ARG A 36 -8.22 -0.04 14.21
CA ARG A 36 -8.92 1.15 13.68
C ARG A 36 -7.96 2.18 13.10
N ALA A 37 -6.86 2.46 13.78
CA ALA A 37 -5.85 3.40 13.30
C ALA A 37 -5.17 2.92 12.02
N LEU A 38 -4.93 1.61 11.89
CA LEU A 38 -4.36 1.03 10.67
C LEU A 38 -5.35 1.09 9.49
N VAL A 39 -6.63 0.78 9.71
CA VAL A 39 -7.68 0.95 8.69
C VAL A 39 -7.69 2.40 8.18
N GLN A 40 -7.72 3.37 9.10
CA GLN A 40 -7.71 4.80 8.75
C GLN A 40 -6.49 5.20 7.91
N LYS A 41 -5.30 4.74 8.29
CA LYS A 41 -4.06 5.06 7.57
C LYS A 41 -4.03 4.49 6.15
N TRP A 42 -4.54 3.27 5.95
CA TRP A 42 -4.63 2.68 4.63
C TRP A 42 -5.64 3.41 3.74
N VAL A 43 -6.75 3.86 4.32
CA VAL A 43 -7.74 4.69 3.62
C VAL A 43 -7.14 6.04 3.21
N GLU A 44 -6.49 6.74 4.14
CA GLU A 44 -5.83 8.02 3.86
C GLU A 44 -4.78 7.88 2.75
N LEU A 45 -4.00 6.80 2.77
CA LEU A 45 -3.04 6.49 1.71
C LEU A 45 -3.72 6.23 0.35
N ALA A 46 -4.86 5.53 0.35
CA ALA A 46 -5.65 5.36 -0.86
C ALA A 46 -6.13 6.72 -1.41
N ASP A 47 -6.61 7.61 -0.54
CA ASP A 47 -7.03 8.96 -0.93
C ASP A 47 -5.88 9.79 -1.52
N HIS A 48 -4.65 9.63 -1.02
CA HIS A 48 -3.48 10.25 -1.63
C HIS A 48 -3.19 9.73 -3.04
N TYR A 49 -3.34 8.43 -3.29
CA TYR A 49 -3.21 7.87 -4.64
C TYR A 49 -4.33 8.36 -5.57
N ASN A 50 -5.58 8.40 -5.09
CA ASN A 50 -6.72 8.91 -5.85
C ASN A 50 -6.57 10.40 -6.17
N GLY A 51 -6.15 11.21 -5.19
CA GLY A 51 -5.83 12.61 -5.38
C GLY A 51 -4.70 12.81 -6.38
N SER A 52 -3.69 11.93 -6.38
CA SER A 52 -2.61 11.95 -7.37
C SER A 52 -3.15 11.63 -8.76
N LEU A 53 -3.98 10.60 -8.93
CA LEU A 53 -4.66 10.28 -10.19
C LEU A 53 -5.40 11.49 -10.77
N ARG A 54 -6.20 12.17 -9.94
CA ARG A 54 -6.97 13.38 -10.33
C ARG A 54 -6.06 14.54 -10.75
N ARG A 55 -4.90 14.71 -10.10
CA ARG A 55 -3.96 15.81 -10.37
C ARG A 55 -2.99 15.54 -11.52
N THR A 56 -2.68 14.28 -11.83
CA THR A 56 -1.61 13.96 -12.78
C THR A 56 -1.79 14.61 -14.14
N GLY A 57 -3.04 14.80 -14.60
CA GLY A 57 -3.34 15.55 -15.83
C GLY A 57 -2.54 15.07 -17.06
N LEU A 58 -2.10 13.81 -17.07
CA LEU A 58 -1.25 13.25 -18.11
C LEU A 58 -2.09 13.03 -19.37
N GLY A 59 -2.26 14.09 -20.16
CA GLY A 59 -2.82 14.01 -21.50
C GLY A 59 -1.85 13.29 -22.45
N ALA A 60 -2.38 12.85 -23.59
CA ALA A 60 -1.55 12.29 -24.65
C ALA A 60 -0.59 13.37 -25.18
N VAL A 61 0.71 13.08 -25.13
CA VAL A 61 1.78 13.90 -25.71
C VAL A 61 1.76 13.70 -27.21
N ALA A 62 1.60 14.79 -27.96
CA ALA A 62 1.72 14.80 -29.42
C ALA A 62 3.20 14.92 -29.83
N PRO A 63 3.62 14.30 -30.95
CA PRO A 63 4.95 14.48 -31.48
C PRO A 63 5.18 15.92 -31.95
N PRO A 64 6.35 16.54 -31.69
CA PRO A 64 6.65 17.90 -32.12
C PRO A 64 6.92 18.04 -33.62
N GLY A 65 7.17 16.92 -34.31
CA GLY A 65 7.46 16.87 -35.75
C GLY A 65 6.99 15.57 -36.38
N ASN A 66 6.89 15.56 -37.72
CA ASN A 66 6.52 14.38 -38.52
C ASN A 66 7.78 13.59 -38.94
N ASP A 67 8.60 13.25 -37.95
CA ASP A 67 9.80 12.45 -38.11
C ASP A 67 9.80 11.31 -37.10
N PHE A 68 10.53 10.23 -37.43
CA PHE A 68 10.53 9.01 -36.62
C PHE A 68 11.01 9.24 -35.18
N ALA A 69 11.92 10.20 -34.95
CA ALA A 69 12.46 10.44 -33.62
C ALA A 69 11.43 11.17 -32.75
N SER A 70 10.74 12.17 -33.32
CA SER A 70 9.63 12.87 -32.67
C SER A 70 8.49 11.92 -32.28
N GLU A 71 8.09 11.01 -33.18
CA GLU A 71 7.07 9.99 -32.90
C GLU A 71 7.52 9.03 -31.80
N ALA A 72 8.75 8.54 -31.86
CA ALA A 72 9.30 7.64 -30.86
C ALA A 72 9.34 8.28 -29.46
N MET A 73 9.75 9.55 -29.37
CA MET A 73 9.78 10.28 -28.10
C MET A 73 8.38 10.50 -27.52
N ALA A 74 7.41 10.92 -28.34
CA ALA A 74 6.02 11.07 -27.90
C ALA A 74 5.42 9.72 -27.47
N GLY A 75 5.68 8.65 -28.21
CA GLY A 75 5.26 7.29 -27.86
C GLY A 75 5.86 6.81 -26.54
N SER A 76 7.14 7.07 -26.30
CA SER A 76 7.81 6.76 -25.03
C SER A 76 7.20 7.53 -23.86
N ALA A 77 7.00 8.84 -24.02
CA ALA A 77 6.37 9.68 -22.99
C ALA A 77 4.95 9.19 -22.63
N ASN A 78 4.14 8.87 -23.64
CA ASN A 78 2.79 8.33 -23.44
C ASN A 78 2.79 6.96 -22.75
N THR A 79 3.75 6.10 -23.10
CA THR A 79 3.91 4.78 -22.47
C THR A 79 4.27 4.93 -20.99
N SER A 80 5.22 5.81 -20.67
CA SER A 80 5.60 6.11 -19.29
C SER A 80 4.43 6.71 -18.50
N GLY A 81 3.68 7.64 -19.10
CA GLY A 81 2.49 8.21 -18.47
C GLY A 81 1.42 7.16 -18.17
N THR A 82 1.14 6.28 -19.13
CA THR A 82 0.20 5.15 -18.96
C THR A 82 0.65 4.20 -17.87
N ALA A 83 1.94 3.85 -17.82
CA ALA A 83 2.50 2.99 -16.79
C ALA A 83 2.38 3.61 -15.39
N TYR A 84 2.59 4.93 -15.28
CA TYR A 84 2.44 5.65 -14.02
C TYR A 84 0.97 5.69 -13.55
N LEU A 85 0.03 5.96 -14.45
CA LEU A 85 -1.40 5.91 -14.11
C LEU A 85 -1.85 4.52 -13.66
N ARG A 86 -1.34 3.46 -14.32
CA ARG A 86 -1.59 2.08 -13.89
C ARG A 86 -1.03 1.83 -12.49
N TYR A 87 0.21 2.23 -12.23
CA TYR A 87 0.82 2.13 -10.90
C TYR A 87 -0.01 2.80 -9.82
N LEU A 88 -0.45 4.05 -10.03
CA LEU A 88 -1.28 4.77 -9.06
C LEU A 88 -2.61 4.04 -8.81
N THR A 89 -3.25 3.54 -9.87
CA THR A 89 -4.52 2.80 -9.78
C THR A 89 -4.36 1.49 -9.02
N GLU A 90 -3.32 0.71 -9.31
CA GLU A 90 -3.04 -0.55 -8.63
C GLU A 90 -2.77 -0.33 -7.13
N ASN A 91 -2.01 0.71 -6.78
CA ASN A 91 -1.71 1.03 -5.39
C ASN A 91 -2.94 1.56 -4.63
N TYR A 92 -3.79 2.36 -5.27
CA TYR A 92 -5.09 2.74 -4.71
C TYR A 92 -5.89 1.50 -4.29
N TRP A 93 -6.08 0.55 -5.22
CA TRP A 93 -6.86 -0.67 -4.93
C TRP A 93 -6.19 -1.58 -3.92
N LEU A 94 -4.86 -1.65 -3.91
CA LEU A 94 -4.12 -2.38 -2.89
C LEU A 94 -4.42 -1.81 -1.49
N CYS A 95 -4.34 -0.49 -1.33
CA CYS A 95 -4.59 0.17 -0.05
C CYS A 95 -6.03 -0.09 0.44
N ILE A 96 -7.02 0.03 -0.44
CA ILE A 96 -8.42 -0.26 -0.10
C ILE A 96 -8.60 -1.72 0.33
N LYS A 97 -7.97 -2.68 -0.36
CA LYS A 97 -8.04 -4.10 0.01
C LYS A 97 -7.41 -4.36 1.38
N GLN A 98 -6.27 -3.75 1.67
CA GLN A 98 -5.62 -3.89 2.99
C GLN A 98 -6.47 -3.27 4.11
N ALA A 99 -7.06 -2.10 3.87
CA ALA A 99 -8.01 -1.51 4.80
C ALA A 99 -9.20 -2.44 5.06
N GLN A 100 -9.76 -3.07 4.02
CA GLN A 100 -10.89 -3.99 4.15
C GLN A 100 -10.53 -5.24 4.98
N LEU A 101 -9.37 -5.85 4.72
CA LEU A 101 -8.93 -7.01 5.51
C LEU A 101 -8.80 -6.69 7.00
N LEU A 102 -8.28 -5.50 7.33
CA LEU A 102 -8.16 -5.05 8.72
C LEU A 102 -9.51 -4.72 9.34
N GLN A 103 -10.43 -4.12 8.57
CA GLN A 103 -11.79 -3.86 9.01
C GLN A 103 -12.55 -5.16 9.26
N ASP A 104 -12.45 -6.14 8.38
CA ASP A 104 -13.08 -7.45 8.55
C ASP A 104 -12.53 -8.15 9.81
N THR A 105 -11.21 -8.09 10.02
CA THR A 105 -10.57 -8.63 11.23
C THR A 105 -11.06 -7.94 12.50
N LEU A 106 -11.29 -6.63 12.43
CA LEU A 106 -11.82 -5.86 13.55
C LEU A 106 -13.29 -6.21 13.83
N ASP A 107 -14.11 -6.35 12.79
CA ASP A 107 -15.52 -6.73 12.92
C ASP A 107 -15.63 -8.15 13.52
N ASP A 108 -14.79 -9.08 13.07
CA ASP A 108 -14.67 -10.43 13.65
C ASP A 108 -14.28 -10.39 15.13
N TYR A 109 -13.29 -9.56 15.47
CA TYR A 109 -12.83 -9.40 16.86
C TYR A 109 -13.93 -8.84 17.77
N LEU A 110 -14.77 -7.94 17.24
CA LEU A 110 -15.87 -7.31 17.97
C LEU A 110 -17.18 -8.10 17.90
N GLY A 111 -17.25 -9.17 17.10
CA GLY A 111 -18.49 -9.92 16.84
C GLY A 111 -19.56 -9.08 16.13
N GLN A 112 -19.14 -8.14 15.28
CA GLN A 112 -20.00 -7.24 14.52
C GLN A 112 -20.22 -7.75 13.09
N GLU A 113 -21.21 -7.21 12.40
CA GLU A 113 -21.38 -7.43 10.96
C GLU A 113 -20.24 -6.75 10.19
N HIS A 114 -19.79 -7.35 9.08
CA HIS A 114 -18.70 -6.81 8.28
C HIS A 114 -19.07 -5.48 7.60
N HIS A 115 -18.29 -4.45 7.87
CA HIS A 115 -18.46 -3.13 7.29
C HIS A 115 -17.53 -2.93 6.08
N SER A 116 -18.05 -2.36 5.00
CA SER A 116 -17.21 -2.03 3.84
C SER A 116 -16.49 -0.69 4.03
N VAL A 117 -15.17 -0.68 3.84
CA VAL A 117 -14.37 0.56 3.92
C VAL A 117 -14.59 1.50 2.73
N ILE A 118 -15.08 0.96 1.60
CA ILE A 118 -15.42 1.76 0.41
C ILE A 118 -16.64 2.66 0.68
N ALA A 119 -17.54 2.25 1.59
CA ALA A 119 -18.64 3.10 2.02
C ALA A 119 -18.15 4.28 2.88
N PHE A 120 -17.03 4.11 3.60
CA PHE A 120 -16.44 5.11 4.48
C PHE A 120 -15.69 6.21 3.71
N THR A 121 -15.05 5.90 2.58
CA THR A 121 -14.37 6.92 1.76
C THR A 121 -15.34 7.90 1.11
N ARG A 122 -16.57 7.47 0.81
CA ARG A 122 -17.61 8.36 0.26
C ARG A 122 -18.08 9.42 1.26
N SER A 123 -18.08 9.14 2.56
CA SER A 123 -18.54 10.09 3.59
C SER A 123 -17.46 11.10 4.03
N VAL A 124 -16.19 10.82 3.76
CA VAL A 124 -15.08 11.78 4.01
C VAL A 124 -15.06 12.90 2.95
N ASP A 125 -15.47 12.60 1.71
CA ASP A 125 -15.58 13.55 0.60
C ASP A 125 -16.72 14.59 0.79
N GLU A 126 -17.60 14.40 1.78
CA GLU A 126 -18.71 15.30 2.11
C GLU A 126 -18.40 16.31 3.23
N ARG A 127 -17.15 16.44 3.71
CA ARG A 127 -16.82 17.59 4.58
C ARG A 127 -16.95 18.88 3.76
N PRO A 128 -17.94 19.75 4.05
CA PRO A 128 -18.07 21.00 3.33
C PRO A 128 -16.86 21.85 3.67
N ASP A 129 -16.08 22.17 2.63
CA ASP A 129 -15.07 23.22 2.69
C ASP A 129 -15.69 24.48 3.31
N GLU A 130 -15.02 24.95 4.36
CA GLU A 130 -15.33 26.15 5.13
C GLU A 130 -15.70 27.33 4.21
N PRO A 131 -16.83 28.02 4.45
CA PRO A 131 -17.32 29.03 3.52
C PRO A 131 -16.37 30.22 3.45
N ALA A 132 -16.07 30.61 2.21
CA ALA A 132 -15.23 31.74 1.83
C ALA A 132 -15.47 32.98 2.71
N ALA A 133 -14.37 33.48 3.26
CA ALA A 133 -14.32 34.81 3.86
C ALA A 133 -14.92 35.84 2.89
N GLN A 134 -16.03 36.46 3.31
CA GLN A 134 -16.64 37.58 2.59
C GLN A 134 -15.68 38.77 2.62
N PRO A 135 -15.39 39.42 1.48
CA PRO A 135 -14.73 40.71 1.50
C PRO A 135 -15.73 41.76 1.99
N GLY A 136 -15.48 42.31 3.18
CA GLY A 136 -16.20 43.47 3.69
C GLY A 136 -15.93 44.69 2.81
N ILE A 137 -17.01 45.33 2.36
CA ILE A 137 -17.05 46.74 1.96
C ILE A 137 -17.88 47.47 3.00
#